data_AF-A0A5Q3HEQ6-F1
#
_entry.id   AF-A0A5Q3HEQ6-F1
#
_cell.length_a   1.000
_cell.length_b   1.000
_cell.length_c   1.000
_cell.angle_alpha   90.00
_cell.angle_beta   90.00
_cell.angle_gamma   90.00
#
_symmetry.space_group_name_H-M   'P 1'
#
loop_
_entity.id
_entity.type
_entity.pdbx_description
1 polymer ?
#
loop_
_entity_poly.entity_id
_entity_poly.type
_entity_poly.pdbx_seq_one_letter_code
_entity_poly.pdbx_strand_id
1 'polypeptide(L)'
;MSIDLNSALSTLSLLVAVGTALASHHYFKRAERQRDEDLLRSAIAAFTQYRVDAETLKRERKNTGQPISDREQTMFNQTDLVAELAEGLEGILLKIIERGDKLSPEIRSSTLSMVTLTERFSVQLQMISARLQNVNNNQASKLHELQDRLPKLESLLRSYLEKS
;
A
#
# COMPACT_ATOMS: atom_id res chain seq x y z
N MET A 1 -16.24 -44.22 54.01
CA MET A 1 -17.04 -43.44 53.04
C MET A 1 -16.35 -43.60 51.68
N SER A 2 -16.72 -44.63 50.92
CA SER A 2 -16.09 -44.95 49.64
C SER A 2 -16.62 -43.98 48.59
N ILE A 3 -15.75 -43.14 48.02
CA ILE A 3 -16.06 -42.46 46.78
C ILE A 3 -16.26 -43.57 45.74
N ASP A 4 -17.49 -43.69 45.23
CA ASP A 4 -17.82 -44.65 44.17
C ASP A 4 -16.95 -44.31 42.96
N LEU A 5 -16.10 -45.24 42.53
CA LEU A 5 -15.07 -45.06 41.51
C LEU A 5 -15.66 -44.48 40.21
N ASN A 6 -16.89 -44.88 39.89
CA ASN A 6 -17.62 -44.39 38.71
C ASN A 6 -18.01 -42.91 38.82
N SER A 7 -18.34 -42.43 40.03
CA SER A 7 -18.62 -41.01 40.27
C SER A 7 -17.33 -40.18 40.18
N ALA A 8 -16.21 -40.72 40.68
CA ALA A 8 -14.90 -40.07 40.56
C ALA A 8 -14.45 -39.98 39.11
N LEU A 9 -14.56 -41.07 38.34
CA LEU A 9 -14.22 -41.12 36.91
C LEU A 9 -15.10 -40.19 36.06
N SER A 10 -16.39 -40.13 36.35
CA SER A 10 -17.33 -39.22 35.66
C SER A 10 -17.00 -37.75 35.95
N THR A 11 -16.68 -37.44 37.22
CA THR A 11 -16.27 -36.08 37.63
C THR A 11 -14.94 -35.67 36.97
N LEU A 12 -13.98 -36.59 36.90
CA LEU A 12 -12.69 -36.35 36.24
C LEU A 12 -12.86 -36.11 34.73
N SER A 13 -13.71 -36.91 34.09
CA SER A 13 -14.03 -36.77 32.65
C SER A 13 -14.71 -35.45 32.34
N LEU A 14 -15.63 -35.00 33.20
CA LEU A 14 -16.27 -33.68 33.09
C LEU A 14 -15.24 -32.55 33.24
N LEU A 15 -14.33 -32.65 34.21
CA LEU A 15 -13.23 -31.69 34.41
C LEU A 15 -12.31 -31.60 33.18
N VAL A 16 -11.95 -32.74 32.59
CA VAL A 16 -11.15 -32.79 31.36
C VAL A 16 -11.92 -32.18 30.19
N ALA A 17 -13.22 -32.48 30.04
CA ALA A 17 -14.05 -31.89 28.98
C ALA A 17 -14.16 -30.37 29.12
N VAL A 18 -14.42 -29.86 30.33
CA VAL A 18 -14.47 -28.42 30.62
C VAL A 18 -13.10 -27.77 30.39
N GLY A 19 -12.01 -28.39 30.85
CA GLY A 19 -10.65 -27.90 30.62
C GLY A 19 -10.31 -27.82 29.13
N THR A 20 -10.70 -28.83 28.35
CA THR A 20 -10.51 -28.87 26.89
C THR A 20 -11.35 -27.80 26.19
N ALA A 21 -12.60 -27.60 26.61
CA ALA A 21 -13.48 -26.55 26.07
C ALA A 21 -12.94 -25.14 26.37
N LEU A 22 -12.46 -24.90 27.60
CA LEU A 22 -11.85 -23.62 27.98
C LEU A 22 -10.56 -23.37 27.20
N ALA A 23 -9.68 -24.38 27.09
CA ALA A 23 -8.47 -24.28 26.28
C ALA A 23 -8.80 -23.95 24.82
N SER A 24 -9.77 -24.67 24.23
CA SER A 24 -10.24 -24.43 22.86
C SER A 24 -10.79 -23.01 22.66
N HIS A 25 -11.56 -22.50 23.64
CA HIS A 25 -12.05 -21.13 23.63
C HIS A 25 -10.94 -20.09 23.70
N HIS A 26 -9.92 -20.33 24.53
CA HIS A 26 -8.74 -19.47 24.61
C HIS A 26 -7.94 -19.48 23.30
N TYR A 27 -7.74 -20.65 22.69
CA TYR A 27 -7.10 -20.76 21.38
C TYR A 27 -7.89 -20.02 20.30
N PHE A 28 -9.21 -20.17 20.27
CA PHE A 28 -10.08 -19.47 19.34
C PHE A 28 -9.97 -17.95 19.48
N LYS A 29 -10.06 -17.43 20.72
CA LYS A 29 -9.89 -15.98 20.99
C LYS A 29 -8.50 -15.47 20.60
N ARG A 30 -7.45 -16.27 20.79
CA ARG A 30 -6.09 -15.92 20.38
C ARG A 30 -5.97 -15.87 18.86
N ALA A 31 -6.53 -16.85 18.16
CA ALA A 31 -6.54 -16.88 16.70
C ALA A 31 -7.34 -15.70 16.11
N GLU A 32 -8.46 -15.31 16.73
CA GLU A 32 -9.23 -14.13 16.33
C GLU A 32 -8.41 -12.84 16.45
N ARG A 33 -7.71 -12.63 17.58
CA ARG A 33 -6.82 -11.47 17.77
C ARG A 33 -5.69 -11.44 16.74
N GLN A 34 -5.08 -12.59 16.46
CA GLN A 34 -4.02 -12.67 15.45
C GLN A 34 -4.53 -12.25 14.07
N ARG A 35 -5.71 -12.73 13.66
CA ARG A 35 -6.32 -12.35 12.38
C ARG A 35 -6.63 -10.85 12.29
N ASP A 36 -7.13 -10.27 13.39
CA ASP A 36 -7.40 -8.83 13.45
C ASP A 36 -6.08 -8.04 13.35
N GLU A 37 -5.02 -8.47 14.04
CA GLU A 37 -3.70 -7.85 13.95
C GLU A 37 -3.11 -7.96 12.53
N ASP A 38 -3.19 -9.14 11.91
CA ASP A 38 -2.72 -9.37 10.54
C ASP A 38 -3.46 -8.45 9.53
N LEU A 39 -4.78 -8.29 9.72
CA LEU A 39 -5.59 -7.37 8.91
C LEU A 39 -5.15 -5.92 9.09
N LEU A 40 -4.94 -5.48 10.34
CA LEU A 40 -4.51 -4.11 10.64
C LEU A 40 -3.12 -3.82 10.06
N ARG A 41 -2.19 -4.79 10.15
CA ARG A 41 -0.86 -4.68 9.54
C ARG A 41 -0.92 -4.63 8.03
N SER A 42 -1.78 -5.43 7.41
CA SER A 42 -2.02 -5.39 5.96
C SER A 42 -2.57 -4.02 5.53
N ALA A 43 -3.52 -3.46 6.27
CA ALA A 43 -4.07 -2.15 6.00
C ALA A 43 -3.02 -1.03 6.12
N ILE A 44 -2.19 -1.07 7.16
CA ILE A 44 -1.05 -0.15 7.33
C ILE A 44 -0.13 -0.24 6.11
N ALA A 45 0.28 -1.44 5.71
CA ALA A 45 1.15 -1.62 4.55
C ALA A 45 0.54 -1.06 3.25
N ALA A 46 -0.75 -1.25 3.03
CA ALA A 46 -1.46 -0.69 1.87
C ALA A 46 -1.48 0.85 1.89
N PHE A 47 -1.72 1.47 3.05
CA PHE A 47 -1.69 2.92 3.22
C PHE A 47 -0.28 3.49 2.99
N THR A 48 0.75 2.87 3.56
CA THR A 48 2.14 3.25 3.34
C THR A 48 2.50 3.15 1.86
N GLN A 49 2.14 2.05 1.19
CA GLN A 49 2.43 1.85 -0.23
C GLN A 49 1.76 2.92 -1.11
N TYR A 50 0.49 3.25 -0.84
CA TYR A 50 -0.20 4.31 -1.57
C TYR A 50 0.52 5.66 -1.48
N ARG A 51 1.01 6.02 -0.29
CA ARG A 51 1.77 7.27 -0.09
C ARG A 51 3.07 7.26 -0.90
N VAL A 52 3.78 6.13 -0.92
CA VAL A 52 4.99 5.96 -1.74
C VAL A 52 4.68 6.10 -3.22
N ASP A 53 3.59 5.50 -3.71
CA ASP A 53 3.18 5.58 -5.11
C ASP A 53 2.75 7.01 -5.50
N ALA A 54 2.07 7.73 -4.61
CA ALA A 54 1.69 9.13 -4.80
C ALA A 54 2.92 10.02 -4.98
N GLU A 55 3.91 9.90 -4.10
CA GLU A 55 5.16 10.65 -4.20
C GLU A 55 5.98 10.27 -5.44
N THR A 56 5.97 8.98 -5.81
CA THR A 56 6.61 8.50 -7.04
C THR A 56 5.97 9.11 -8.27
N LEU A 57 4.64 9.16 -8.33
CA LEU A 57 3.91 9.77 -9.44
C LEU A 57 4.29 11.25 -9.62
N LYS A 58 4.34 12.03 -8.54
CA LYS A 58 4.75 13.44 -8.59
C LYS A 58 6.18 13.60 -9.09
N ARG A 59 7.10 12.75 -8.60
CA ARG A 59 8.50 12.74 -9.03
C ARG A 59 8.62 12.48 -10.53
N GLU A 60 7.99 11.42 -11.02
CA GLU A 60 8.02 11.07 -12.44
C GLU A 60 7.34 12.12 -13.31
N ARG A 61 6.27 12.76 -12.80
CA ARG A 61 5.63 13.88 -13.51
C ARG A 61 6.53 15.10 -13.61
N LYS A 62 7.27 15.42 -12.56
CA LYS A 62 8.23 16.54 -12.55
C LYS A 62 9.37 16.30 -13.56
N ASN A 63 9.81 15.05 -13.70
CA ASN A 63 10.87 14.65 -14.62
C ASN A 63 10.50 14.83 -16.11
N THR A 64 9.21 14.94 -16.46
CA THR A 64 8.79 15.14 -17.86
C THR A 64 9.08 16.55 -18.38
N GLY A 65 9.31 17.52 -17.49
CA GLY A 65 9.55 18.93 -17.83
C GLY A 65 8.36 19.64 -18.49
N GLN A 66 7.22 18.97 -18.67
CA GLN A 66 6.03 19.55 -19.27
C GLN A 66 5.25 20.39 -18.25
N PRO A 67 4.66 21.53 -18.65
CA PRO A 67 3.80 22.31 -17.76
C PRO A 67 2.66 21.43 -17.22
N ILE A 68 2.32 21.63 -15.95
CA ILE A 68 1.22 20.92 -15.28
C ILE A 68 -0.08 21.64 -15.64
N SER A 69 -1.06 20.90 -16.15
CA SER A 69 -2.40 21.44 -16.41
C SER A 69 -3.20 21.60 -15.11
N ASP A 70 -4.17 22.52 -15.09
CA ASP A 70 -5.05 22.72 -13.92
C ASP A 70 -5.77 21.43 -13.49
N ARG A 71 -6.10 20.58 -14.46
CA ARG A 71 -6.72 19.26 -14.22
C ARG A 71 -5.75 18.31 -13.52
N GLU A 72 -4.50 18.25 -13.96
CA GLU A 72 -3.47 17.44 -13.30
C GLU A 72 -3.18 17.97 -11.90
N GLN A 73 -3.13 19.29 -11.72
CA GLN A 73 -2.93 19.90 -10.41
C GLN A 73 -4.07 19.53 -9.45
N THR A 74 -5.31 19.55 -9.93
CA THR A 74 -6.48 19.10 -9.14
C THR A 74 -6.34 17.63 -8.73
N MET A 75 -5.89 16.77 -9.65
CA MET A 75 -5.65 15.36 -9.36
C MET A 75 -4.56 15.18 -8.30
N PHE A 76 -3.44 15.92 -8.38
CA PHE A 76 -2.39 15.87 -7.37
C PHE A 76 -2.88 16.32 -6.00
N ASN A 77 -3.64 17.41 -5.93
CA ASN A 77 -4.24 17.85 -4.67
C ASN A 77 -5.17 16.78 -4.07
N GLN A 78 -5.95 16.07 -4.92
CA GLN A 78 -6.79 14.96 -4.46
C GLN A 78 -5.97 13.76 -3.98
N THR A 79 -4.90 13.40 -4.68
CA THR A 79 -3.96 12.36 -4.25
C THR A 79 -3.33 12.71 -2.89
N ASP A 80 -3.01 13.98 -2.66
CA ASP A 80 -2.41 14.45 -1.41
C ASP A 80 -3.39 14.35 -0.24
N LEU A 81 -4.64 14.76 -0.46
CA LEU A 81 -5.69 14.59 0.55
C LEU A 81 -5.88 13.12 0.94
N VAL A 82 -5.85 12.20 -0.04
CA VAL A 82 -5.97 10.76 0.25
C VAL A 82 -4.72 10.24 0.99
N ALA A 83 -3.53 10.74 0.65
CA ALA A 83 -2.28 10.38 1.33
C ALA A 83 -2.27 10.85 2.81
N GLU A 84 -2.75 12.07 3.07
CA GLU A 84 -2.92 12.61 4.43
C GLU A 84 -3.93 11.80 5.25
N LEU A 85 -5.07 11.44 4.63
CA LEU A 85 -6.06 10.58 5.26
C LEU A 85 -5.47 9.19 5.58
N ALA A 86 -4.70 8.62 4.65
CA ALA A 86 -4.05 7.32 4.82
C ALA A 86 -3.07 7.34 6.01
N GLU A 87 -2.29 8.42 6.18
CA GLU A 87 -1.41 8.62 7.33
C GLU A 87 -2.17 8.77 8.65
N GLY A 88 -3.24 9.56 8.66
CA GLY A 88 -4.10 9.70 9.85
C GLY A 88 -4.72 8.36 10.27
N LEU A 89 -5.16 7.56 9.29
CA LEU A 89 -5.72 6.23 9.52
C LEU A 89 -4.67 5.24 10.00
N GLU A 90 -3.47 5.24 9.41
CA GLU A 90 -2.32 4.44 9.85
C GLU A 90 -2.04 4.64 11.35
N GLY A 91 -2.01 5.91 11.80
CA GLY A 91 -1.83 6.24 13.20
C GLY A 91 -2.96 5.74 14.12
N ILE A 92 -4.20 5.67 13.63
CA ILE A 92 -5.32 5.08 14.38
C ILE A 92 -5.16 3.56 14.46
N LEU A 93 -4.85 2.89 13.34
CA LEU A 93 -4.69 1.43 13.31
C LEU A 93 -3.54 0.95 14.20
N LEU A 94 -2.41 1.68 14.20
CA LEU A 94 -1.28 1.39 15.10
C LEU A 94 -1.69 1.45 16.58
N LYS A 95 -2.47 2.46 16.98
CA LYS A 95 -2.98 2.56 18.35
C LYS A 95 -3.91 1.41 18.72
N ILE A 96 -4.70 0.90 17.78
CA ILE A 96 -5.58 -0.26 17.99
C ILE A 96 -4.72 -1.52 18.21
N ILE A 97 -3.68 -1.72 17.41
CA ILE A 97 -2.71 -2.83 17.59
C ILE A 97 -2.04 -2.74 18.98
N GLU A 98 -1.53 -1.56 19.35
CA GLU A 98 -0.83 -1.34 20.63
C GLU A 98 -1.73 -1.62 21.85
N ARG A 99 -3.02 -1.28 21.75
CA ARG A 99 -4.00 -1.54 22.82
C ARG A 99 -4.45 -2.99 22.89
N GLY A 100 -4.27 -3.77 21.81
CA GLY A 100 -4.81 -5.12 21.70
C GLY A 100 -6.34 -5.14 21.70
N ASP A 101 -6.96 -4.04 21.26
CA ASP A 101 -8.41 -3.90 21.20
C ASP A 101 -8.98 -4.84 20.12
N LYS A 102 -10.12 -5.49 20.44
CA LYS A 102 -10.82 -6.30 19.46
C LYS A 102 -11.52 -5.42 18.43
N LEU A 103 -11.46 -5.80 17.16
CA LEU A 103 -12.23 -5.14 16.13
C LEU A 103 -13.69 -5.60 16.19
N SER A 104 -14.62 -4.65 16.09
CA SER A 104 -16.01 -5.00 15.80
C SER A 104 -16.12 -5.54 14.36
N PRO A 105 -17.13 -6.38 14.05
CA PRO A 105 -17.35 -6.86 12.69
C PRO A 105 -17.47 -5.74 11.65
N GLU A 106 -18.09 -4.61 12.01
CA GLU A 106 -18.23 -3.44 11.16
C GLU A 106 -16.88 -2.81 10.86
N ILE A 107 -16.06 -2.57 11.90
CA ILE A 107 -14.71 -2.00 11.73
C ILE A 107 -13.86 -2.93 10.87
N ARG A 108 -13.91 -4.24 11.13
CA ARG A 108 -13.19 -5.26 10.33
C ARG A 108 -13.57 -5.19 8.84
N SER A 109 -14.87 -5.14 8.56
CA SER A 109 -15.40 -5.03 7.19
C SER A 109 -14.99 -3.73 6.49
N SER A 110 -15.07 -2.61 7.21
CA SER A 110 -14.63 -1.30 6.71
C SER A 110 -13.13 -1.28 6.44
N THR A 111 -12.30 -1.82 7.34
CA THR A 111 -10.85 -1.93 7.14
C THR A 111 -10.52 -2.75 5.89
N LEU A 112 -11.14 -3.92 5.70
CA LEU A 112 -10.98 -4.73 4.49
C LEU A 112 -11.34 -3.96 3.21
N SER A 113 -12.45 -3.22 3.26
CA SER A 113 -12.91 -2.41 2.12
C SER A 113 -11.91 -1.30 1.80
N MET A 114 -11.37 -0.65 2.82
CA MET A 114 -10.35 0.40 2.67
C MET A 114 -9.06 -0.16 2.10
N VAL A 115 -8.57 -1.31 2.58
CA VAL A 115 -7.40 -2.00 2.00
C VAL A 115 -7.62 -2.21 0.50
N THR A 116 -8.76 -2.80 0.14
CA THR A 116 -9.08 -3.11 -1.27
C THR A 116 -9.12 -1.84 -2.14
N LEU A 117 -9.72 -0.76 -1.64
CA LEU A 117 -9.79 0.51 -2.37
C LEU A 117 -8.41 1.16 -2.52
N THR A 118 -7.62 1.18 -1.44
CA THR A 118 -6.28 1.75 -1.46
C THR A 118 -5.35 0.97 -2.40
N GLU A 119 -5.39 -0.35 -2.39
CA GLU A 119 -4.63 -1.19 -3.34
C GLU A 119 -5.01 -0.88 -4.78
N ARG A 120 -6.32 -0.72 -5.08
CA ARG A 120 -6.77 -0.34 -6.43
C ARG A 120 -6.23 1.02 -6.85
N PHE A 121 -6.25 2.01 -5.96
CA PHE A 121 -5.70 3.32 -6.28
C PHE A 121 -4.17 3.28 -6.44
N SER A 122 -3.47 2.53 -5.60
CA SER A 122 -2.03 2.28 -5.71
C SER A 122 -1.67 1.71 -7.08
N VAL A 123 -2.37 0.68 -7.55
CA VAL A 123 -2.18 0.12 -8.90
C VAL A 123 -2.40 1.16 -9.99
N GLN A 124 -3.43 2.00 -9.87
CA GLN A 124 -3.67 3.09 -10.83
C GLN A 124 -2.52 4.11 -10.85
N LEU A 125 -2.02 4.52 -9.69
CA LEU A 125 -0.89 5.43 -9.58
C LEU A 125 0.38 4.83 -10.21
N GLN A 126 0.66 3.55 -9.93
CA GLN A 126 1.80 2.83 -10.52
C GLN A 126 1.70 2.75 -12.05
N MET A 127 0.50 2.45 -12.58
CA MET A 127 0.27 2.42 -14.03
C MET A 127 0.53 3.79 -14.68
N ILE A 128 0.07 4.88 -14.05
CA ILE A 128 0.30 6.24 -14.55
C ILE A 128 1.79 6.57 -14.45
N SER A 129 2.44 6.26 -13.33
CA SER A 129 3.86 6.48 -13.11
C SER A 129 4.72 5.77 -14.17
N ALA A 130 4.41 4.51 -14.48
CA ALA A 130 5.09 3.77 -15.54
C ALA A 130 4.93 4.42 -16.93
N ARG A 131 3.75 4.97 -17.23
CA ARG A 131 3.53 5.72 -18.48
C ARG A 131 4.38 6.98 -18.53
N LEU A 132 4.49 7.72 -17.43
CA LEU A 132 5.34 8.92 -17.35
C LEU A 132 6.81 8.56 -17.53
N GLN A 133 7.28 7.48 -16.89
CA GLN A 133 8.64 7.00 -17.05
C GLN A 133 8.95 6.63 -18.51
N ASN A 134 8.01 5.99 -19.22
CA ASN A 134 8.17 5.71 -20.65
C ASN A 134 8.24 6.98 -21.50
N VAL A 135 7.47 8.02 -21.18
CA VAL A 135 7.57 9.33 -21.84
C VAL A 135 8.96 9.93 -21.61
N ASN A 136 9.45 9.92 -20.37
CA ASN A 136 10.77 10.42 -20.00
C ASN A 136 11.89 9.70 -20.76
N ASN A 137 11.84 8.36 -20.79
CA ASN A 137 12.82 7.55 -21.50
C ASN A 137 12.82 7.83 -23.01
N ASN A 138 11.65 7.98 -23.62
CA ASN A 138 11.53 8.31 -25.04
C ASN A 138 12.05 9.72 -25.35
N GLN A 139 11.82 10.69 -24.48
CA GLN A 139 12.38 12.03 -24.61
C GLN A 139 13.91 12.03 -24.49
N ALA A 140 14.45 11.32 -23.50
CA ALA A 140 15.89 11.17 -23.29
C ALA A 140 16.57 10.50 -24.50
N SER A 141 15.97 9.43 -25.04
CA SER A 141 16.48 8.75 -26.25
C SER A 141 16.53 9.70 -27.45
N LYS A 142 15.45 10.45 -27.70
CA LYS A 142 15.40 11.43 -28.80
C LYS A 142 16.42 12.56 -28.62
N LEU A 143 16.63 13.03 -27.39
CA LEU A 143 17.65 14.03 -27.08
C LEU A 143 19.05 13.51 -27.38
N HIS A 144 19.36 12.26 -27.02
CA HIS A 144 20.64 11.63 -27.34
C HIS A 144 20.83 11.51 -28.85
N GLU A 145 19.82 11.04 -29.59
CA GLU A 145 19.88 10.97 -31.05
C GLU A 145 20.12 12.33 -31.72
N LEU A 146 19.53 13.40 -31.18
CA LEU A 146 19.74 14.76 -31.67
C LEU A 146 21.16 15.27 -31.34
N GLN A 147 21.65 14.99 -30.14
CA GLN A 147 23.01 15.32 -29.73
C GLN A 147 24.05 14.62 -30.62
N ASP A 148 23.84 13.36 -30.97
CA ASP A 148 24.73 12.62 -31.88
C ASP A 148 24.75 13.18 -33.31
N ARG A 149 23.63 13.78 -33.75
CA ARG A 149 23.50 14.37 -35.09
C ARG A 149 24.02 15.81 -35.18
N LEU A 150 24.13 16.52 -34.05
CA LEU A 150 24.55 17.92 -33.99
C LEU A 150 25.93 18.14 -34.63
N PRO A 151 27.00 17.37 -34.31
CA PRO A 151 28.32 17.57 -34.88
C PRO A 151 28.35 17.38 -36.40
N LYS A 152 27.53 16.46 -36.91
CA LYS A 152 27.41 16.21 -38.35
C LYS A 152 26.78 17.41 -39.05
N LEU A 153 25.70 17.96 -38.48
CA LEU A 153 25.07 19.19 -38.98
C LEU A 153 26.03 20.40 -38.93
N GLU A 154 26.77 20.56 -37.83
CA GLU A 154 27.78 21.62 -37.70
C GLU A 154 28.89 21.49 -38.75
N SER A 155 29.38 20.27 -39.00
CA SER A 155 30.40 20.02 -40.04
C SER A 155 29.90 20.36 -41.44
N LEU A 156 28.65 20.03 -41.75
CA LEU A 156 28.03 20.32 -43.04
C LEU A 156 27.85 21.83 -43.23
N LEU A 157 27.38 22.54 -42.20
CA LEU A 157 27.26 24.00 -42.22
C LEU A 157 28.61 24.70 -42.39
N ARG A 158 29.66 24.27 -41.67
CA ARG A 158 31.02 24.81 -41.86
C ARG A 158 31.52 24.59 -43.29
N SER A 159 31.36 23.38 -43.81
CA SER A 159 31.81 23.06 -45.18
C SER A 159 31.07 23.86 -46.27
N TYR A 160 29.84 24.30 -46.00
CA TYR A 160 29.07 25.13 -46.91
C TYR A 160 29.55 26.58 -46.86
N LEU A 161 29.80 27.11 -45.66
CA LEU A 161 30.33 28.47 -45.44
C LEU A 161 31.76 28.65 -45.98
N GLU A 162 32.59 27.61 -45.97
CA GLU A 162 33.94 27.65 -46.55
C GLU A 162 33.95 27.60 -48.09
N LYS A 163 32.82 27.21 -48.71
CA LYS A 163 32.67 27.12 -50.18
C LYS A 163 31.94 28.31 -50.81
N SER A 164 31.31 29.16 -50.00
CA SER A 164 30.64 30.41 -50.40
C SER A 164 31.59 31.60 -50.27
#